data_AF-C3XZJ4-F1
#
_entry.id   AF-C3XZJ4-F1
#
_cell.length_a   1.000
_cell.length_b   1.000
_cell.length_c   1.000
_cell.angle_alpha   90.00
_cell.angle_beta   90.00
_cell.angle_gamma   90.00
#
_symmetry.space_group_name_H-M   'P 1'
#
loop_
_entity.id
_entity.type
_entity.pdbx_description
1 polymer ?
#
loop_
_entity_poly.entity_id
_entity_poly.type
_entity_poly.pdbx_seq_one_letter_code
_entity_poly.pdbx_strand_id
1 'polypeptide(L)'
;MPPEKAGEIPATIDEFQCQILGCRKYFNSIAAFETHYNAVHRNVCAACKRSLPSAYLLDIHLLEWHDSLFELMSERQNMYQCLLEICPDTFRNAHDRRRHMVQVHKYPPSFKFDKPRKKDR
;
A
#
# COMPACT_ATOMS: atom_id res chain seq x y z
N MET A 1 -32.01 -30.57 -36.43
CA MET A 1 -31.62 -29.55 -35.43
C MET A 1 -31.30 -30.29 -34.14
N PRO A 2 -30.05 -30.30 -33.66
CA PRO A 2 -29.72 -30.97 -32.41
C PRO A 2 -30.12 -30.08 -31.22
N PRO A 3 -30.55 -30.69 -30.09
CA PRO A 3 -30.98 -29.96 -28.90
C PRO A 3 -29.80 -29.35 -28.14
N GLU A 4 -30.02 -28.12 -27.69
CA GLU A 4 -29.15 -27.35 -26.82
C GLU A 4 -28.97 -28.07 -25.46
N LYS A 5 -27.74 -28.50 -25.15
CA LYS A 5 -27.38 -28.89 -23.79
C LYS A 5 -26.89 -27.66 -23.03
N ALA A 6 -27.80 -27.07 -22.26
CA ALA A 6 -27.45 -26.31 -21.08
C ALA A 6 -27.07 -27.28 -19.95
N GLY A 7 -25.95 -27.03 -19.27
CA GLY A 7 -25.49 -27.79 -18.10
C GLY A 7 -24.02 -28.16 -18.22
N GLU A 8 -23.13 -27.90 -17.27
CA GLU A 8 -23.22 -27.39 -15.90
C GLU A 8 -21.90 -26.64 -15.65
N ILE A 9 -21.95 -25.46 -15.03
CA ILE A 9 -20.73 -24.81 -14.53
C ILE A 9 -20.35 -25.57 -13.26
N PRO A 10 -19.16 -26.22 -13.17
CA PRO A 10 -18.78 -26.94 -11.96
C PRO A 10 -18.68 -25.94 -10.81
N ALA A 11 -19.59 -26.03 -9.85
CA ALA A 11 -19.66 -25.16 -8.69
C ALA A 11 -18.77 -25.67 -7.55
N THR A 12 -17.47 -25.85 -7.81
CA THR A 12 -16.44 -25.91 -6.77
C THR A 12 -15.11 -25.45 -7.38
N ILE A 13 -14.74 -24.18 -7.18
CA ILE A 13 -13.34 -23.81 -7.38
C ILE A 13 -12.60 -24.38 -6.17
N ASP A 14 -12.03 -25.58 -6.32
CA ASP A 14 -11.36 -26.30 -5.23
C ASP A 14 -10.18 -25.52 -4.64
N GLU A 15 -9.48 -24.73 -5.45
CA GLU A 15 -8.52 -23.70 -5.04
C GLU A 15 -8.10 -22.93 -6.30
N PHE A 16 -7.91 -21.62 -6.21
CA PHE A 16 -7.43 -20.78 -7.31
C PHE A 16 -6.27 -19.88 -6.87
N GLN A 17 -5.36 -19.62 -7.80
CA GLN A 17 -4.18 -18.80 -7.55
C GLN A 17 -4.47 -17.31 -7.75
N CYS A 18 -3.83 -16.45 -6.96
CA CYS A 18 -3.72 -15.04 -7.28
C CYS A 18 -3.03 -14.85 -8.63
N GLN A 19 -3.71 -14.18 -9.56
CA GLN A 19 -3.24 -14.00 -10.94
C GLN A 19 -2.23 -12.86 -11.12
N ILE A 20 -1.80 -12.21 -10.03
CA ILE A 20 -0.82 -11.13 -10.10
C ILE A 20 0.57 -11.73 -10.29
N LEU A 21 1.30 -11.20 -11.29
CA LEU A 21 2.67 -11.59 -11.60
C LEU A 21 3.56 -11.55 -10.34
N GLY A 22 4.12 -12.71 -10.00
CA GLY A 22 4.97 -12.88 -8.82
C GLY A 22 4.25 -13.26 -7.52
N CYS A 23 2.91 -13.28 -7.49
CA CYS A 23 2.14 -13.79 -6.36
C CYS A 23 1.86 -15.30 -6.51
N ARG A 24 2.09 -16.06 -5.44
CA ARG A 24 1.90 -17.52 -5.39
C ARG A 24 0.91 -17.96 -4.31
N LYS A 25 0.01 -17.06 -3.90
CA LYS A 25 -1.03 -17.36 -2.93
C LYS A 25 -2.21 -18.05 -3.61
N TYR A 26 -2.73 -19.08 -2.96
CA TYR A 26 -3.93 -19.81 -3.36
C TYR A 26 -5.06 -19.52 -2.39
N PHE A 27 -6.28 -19.51 -2.91
CA PHE A 27 -7.50 -19.24 -2.16
C PHE A 27 -8.58 -20.23 -2.59
N ASN A 28 -9.41 -20.63 -1.64
CA ASN A 28 -10.60 -21.45 -1.86
C ASN A 28 -11.90 -20.62 -1.79
N SER A 29 -11.77 -19.30 -1.63
CA SER A 29 -12.90 -18.37 -1.52
C SER A 29 -12.55 -17.01 -2.08
N ILE A 30 -13.51 -16.39 -2.76
CA ILE A 30 -13.42 -15.04 -3.32
C ILE A 30 -13.15 -14.02 -2.20
N ALA A 31 -13.83 -14.12 -1.06
CA ALA A 31 -13.65 -13.18 0.06
C ALA A 31 -12.21 -13.18 0.62
N ALA A 32 -11.58 -14.36 0.67
CA ALA A 32 -10.19 -14.49 1.10
C ALA A 32 -9.22 -13.86 0.07
N PHE A 33 -9.50 -14.05 -1.22
CA PHE A 33 -8.74 -13.42 -2.30
C PHE A 33 -8.89 -11.89 -2.30
N GLU A 34 -10.10 -11.36 -2.12
CA GLU A 34 -10.35 -9.91 -2.05
C GLU A 34 -9.62 -9.27 -0.88
N THR A 35 -9.65 -9.91 0.29
CA THR A 35 -8.92 -9.45 1.48
C THR A 35 -7.42 -9.42 1.23
N HIS A 36 -6.88 -10.47 0.62
CA HIS A 36 -5.48 -10.51 0.21
C HIS A 36 -5.14 -9.43 -0.81
N TYR A 37 -5.95 -9.26 -1.85
CA TYR A 37 -5.73 -8.26 -2.90
C TYR A 37 -5.73 -6.86 -2.31
N ASN A 38 -6.71 -6.54 -1.45
CA ASN A 38 -6.80 -5.24 -0.78
C ASN A 38 -5.61 -4.96 0.15
N ALA A 39 -5.10 -5.98 0.85
CA ALA A 39 -3.99 -5.84 1.78
C ALA A 39 -2.60 -5.82 1.11
N VAL A 40 -2.45 -6.49 -0.03
CA VAL A 40 -1.13 -6.77 -0.64
C VAL A 40 -0.95 -6.10 -1.99
N HIS A 41 -2.00 -6.00 -2.79
CA HIS A 41 -1.89 -5.66 -4.20
C HIS A 41 -2.56 -4.34 -4.60
N ARG A 42 -3.53 -3.87 -3.82
CA ARG A 42 -4.31 -2.67 -4.14
C ARG A 42 -3.47 -1.40 -4.22
N ASN A 43 -2.62 -1.15 -3.22
CA ASN A 43 -1.81 0.09 -3.17
C ASN A 43 -0.33 -0.26 -3.30
N VAL A 44 0.07 -0.74 -4.48
CA VAL A 44 1.46 -1.11 -4.79
C VAL A 44 2.13 -0.01 -5.60
N CYS A 45 3.31 0.43 -5.15
CA CYS A 45 4.14 1.34 -5.93
C CYS A 45 4.63 0.68 -7.22
N ALA A 46 4.35 1.30 -8.36
CA ALA A 46 4.78 0.79 -9.66
C ALA A 46 6.31 0.74 -9.81
N ALA A 47 7.03 1.69 -9.19
CA ALA A 47 8.47 1.82 -9.27
C ALA A 47 9.21 0.80 -8.40
N CYS A 48 8.93 0.74 -7.09
CA CYS A 48 9.67 -0.13 -6.16
C CYS A 48 8.93 -1.40 -5.73
N LYS A 49 7.73 -1.65 -6.27
CA LYS A 49 6.85 -2.81 -5.96
C LYS A 49 6.49 -2.97 -4.48
N ARG A 50 6.62 -1.90 -3.69
CA ARG A 50 6.25 -1.90 -2.27
C ARG A 50 4.73 -1.78 -2.12
N SER A 51 4.15 -2.64 -1.30
CA SER A 51 2.73 -2.57 -0.91
C SER A 51 2.53 -1.67 0.29
N LEU A 52 1.51 -0.81 0.21
CA LEU A 52 1.13 0.15 1.25
C LEU A 52 -0.31 -0.11 1.74
N PRO A 53 -0.62 0.18 3.02
CA PRO A 53 -1.95 -0.09 3.58
C PRO A 53 -3.10 0.72 2.96
N SER A 54 -2.83 1.91 2.43
CA SER A 54 -3.84 2.80 1.84
C SER A 54 -3.30 3.57 0.63
N ALA A 55 -4.20 4.13 -0.17
CA ALA A 55 -3.86 5.00 -1.29
C ALA A 55 -3.13 6.26 -0.81
N TYR A 56 -3.59 6.86 0.29
CA TYR A 56 -2.93 8.01 0.92
C TYR A 56 -1.46 7.75 1.26
N LEU A 57 -1.15 6.60 1.86
CA LEU A 57 0.23 6.23 2.17
C LEU A 57 1.06 5.92 0.92
N LEU A 58 0.42 5.46 -0.16
CA LEU A 58 1.07 5.30 -1.46
C LEU A 58 1.44 6.66 -2.06
N ASP A 59 0.56 7.66 -1.98
CA ASP A 59 0.82 9.00 -2.50
C ASP A 59 1.95 9.70 -1.72
N ILE A 60 1.91 9.65 -0.38
CA ILE A 60 3.02 10.10 0.46
C ILE A 60 4.32 9.39 0.08
N HIS A 61 4.26 8.07 -0.14
CA HIS A 61 5.44 7.31 -0.56
C HIS A 61 5.98 7.78 -1.92
N LEU A 62 5.12 8.00 -2.91
CA LEU A 62 5.54 8.50 -4.21
C LEU A 62 6.23 9.85 -4.11
N LEU A 63 5.69 10.77 -3.31
CA LEU A 63 6.30 12.08 -3.04
C LEU A 63 7.63 11.95 -2.29
N GLU A 64 7.63 11.34 -1.12
CA GLU A 64 8.83 11.32 -0.26
C GLU A 64 9.97 10.47 -0.79
N TRP A 65 9.68 9.52 -1.68
CA TRP A 65 10.68 8.59 -2.19
C TRP A 65 10.99 8.79 -3.67
N HIS A 66 9.96 8.88 -4.50
CA HIS A 66 10.16 8.83 -5.95
C HIS A 66 10.21 10.21 -6.61
N ASP A 67 9.78 11.27 -5.91
CA ASP A 67 9.94 12.64 -6.38
C ASP A 67 11.34 13.17 -6.05
N SER A 68 12.15 13.37 -7.08
CA SER A 68 13.51 13.90 -6.96
C SER A 68 13.55 15.35 -6.47
N LEU A 69 12.45 16.09 -6.59
CA LEU A 69 12.35 17.48 -6.13
C LEU A 69 11.91 17.57 -4.67
N PHE A 70 11.47 16.47 -4.04
CA PHE A 70 10.92 16.48 -2.70
C PHE A 70 11.88 17.08 -1.67
N GLU A 71 13.15 16.66 -1.71
CA GLU A 71 14.18 17.13 -0.77
C GLU A 71 14.39 18.65 -0.92
N LEU A 72 14.53 19.15 -2.15
CA LEU A 72 14.67 20.58 -2.45
C LEU A 72 13.43 21.38 -2.02
N MET A 73 12.23 20.87 -2.23
CA MET A 73 11.00 21.52 -1.80
C MET A 73 10.88 21.55 -0.26
N SER A 74 11.32 20.49 0.42
CA SER A 74 11.28 20.38 1.88
C SER A 74 12.18 21.42 2.57
N GLU A 75 13.19 21.94 1.88
CA GLU A 75 14.01 23.08 2.33
C GLU A 75 13.28 24.42 2.26
N ARG A 76 12.14 24.53 1.59
CA ARG A 76 11.41 25.81 1.44
C ARG A 76 10.05 25.79 2.09
N GLN A 77 9.40 24.63 2.19
CA GLN A 77 8.08 24.49 2.79
C GLN A 77 7.93 23.18 3.56
N ASN A 78 6.81 23.03 4.28
CA ASN A 78 6.48 21.81 4.99
C ASN A 78 5.97 20.76 4.00
N MET A 79 6.81 19.78 3.70
CA MET A 79 6.48 18.73 2.72
C MET A 79 6.07 17.41 3.35
N TYR A 80 6.43 17.16 4.62
CA TYR A 80 6.14 15.89 5.28
C TYR A 80 4.72 15.90 5.82
N GLN A 81 3.82 15.14 5.21
CA GLN A 81 2.43 15.02 5.66
C GLN A 81 2.31 14.04 6.83
N CYS A 82 1.31 14.22 7.70
CA CYS A 82 0.95 13.20 8.68
C CYS A 82 0.62 11.87 7.96
N LEU A 83 0.81 10.72 8.61
CA LEU A 83 0.52 9.43 7.96
C LEU A 83 -0.94 8.98 8.13
N LEU A 84 -1.75 9.77 8.83
CA LEU A 84 -3.19 9.56 8.90
C LEU A 84 -3.89 10.52 7.93
N GLU A 85 -4.67 9.97 7.00
CA GLU A 85 -5.40 10.72 5.97
C GLU A 85 -6.35 11.78 6.54
N ILE A 86 -6.89 11.52 7.74
CA ILE A 86 -7.79 12.44 8.45
C ILE A 86 -7.07 13.58 9.17
N CYS A 87 -5.73 13.59 9.21
CA CYS A 87 -4.93 14.59 9.89
C CYS A 87 -4.31 15.56 8.86
N PRO A 88 -4.68 16.86 8.88
CA PRO A 88 -4.18 17.84 7.92
C PRO A 88 -2.77 18.37 8.25
N ASP A 89 -2.16 17.94 9.35
CA ASP A 89 -0.90 18.50 9.82
C ASP A 89 0.27 18.13 8.88
N THR A 90 1.12 19.11 8.63
CA THR A 90 2.34 18.98 7.81
C THR A 90 3.55 19.47 8.57
N PHE A 91 4.71 18.91 8.23
CA PHE A 91 5.94 19.07 8.98
C PHE A 91 7.11 19.38 8.06
N ARG A 92 8.12 20.02 8.65
CA ARG A 92 9.36 20.39 7.96
C ARG A 92 10.27 19.19 7.70
N ASN A 93 10.26 18.21 8.60
CA ASN A 93 11.11 17.03 8.52
C ASN A 93 10.38 15.78 9.07
N ALA A 94 10.86 14.60 8.70
CA ALA A 94 10.29 13.32 9.13
C ALA A 94 10.35 13.12 10.66
N HIS A 95 11.31 13.73 11.35
CA HIS A 95 11.45 13.63 12.80
C HIS A 95 10.30 14.34 13.52
N ASP A 96 9.94 15.54 13.08
CA ASP A 96 8.82 16.31 13.63
C ASP A 96 7.48 15.60 13.39
N ARG A 97 7.29 15.04 12.19
CA ARG A 97 6.14 14.16 11.90
C ARG A 97 6.08 12.99 12.87
N ARG A 98 7.20 12.28 13.08
CA ARG A 98 7.24 11.14 14.00
C ARG A 98 6.88 11.55 15.42
N ARG A 99 7.40 12.69 15.89
CA ARG A 99 7.05 13.24 17.20
C ARG A 99 5.56 13.52 17.29
N HIS A 100 4.96 14.14 16.28
CA HIS A 100 3.52 14.37 16.22
C HIS A 100 2.71 13.06 16.28
N MET A 101 3.09 12.04 15.50
CA MET A 101 2.39 10.75 15.53
C MET A 101 2.41 10.08 16.91
N VAL A 102 3.51 10.21 17.65
CA VAL A 102 3.64 9.69 19.01
C VAL A 102 2.84 10.54 20.00
N GLN A 103 2.94 11.86 19.93
CA GLN A 103 2.35 12.76 20.92
C GLN A 103 0.85 12.97 20.73
N VAL A 104 0.40 13.13 19.49
CA VAL A 104 -0.99 13.44 19.13
C VAL A 104 -1.77 12.16 18.86
N HIS A 105 -1.25 11.29 17.98
CA HIS A 105 -1.93 10.05 17.60
C HIS A 105 -1.59 8.84 18.48
N LYS A 106 -0.75 9.04 19.51
CA LYS A 106 -0.40 8.00 20.51
C LYS A 106 0.20 6.73 19.91
N TYR A 107 0.83 6.84 18.75
CA TYR A 107 1.56 5.71 18.18
C TYR A 107 2.73 5.33 19.09
N PRO A 108 3.05 4.03 19.22
CA PRO A 108 4.22 3.59 19.97
C PRO A 108 5.50 4.27 19.44
N PRO A 109 6.39 4.78 20.31
CA PRO A 109 7.65 5.39 19.86
C PRO A 109 8.55 4.43 19.06
N SER A 110 8.38 3.12 19.28
CA SER A 110 9.08 2.05 18.57
C SER A 110 8.47 1.71 17.20
N PHE A 111 7.37 2.37 16.81
CA PHE A 111 6.70 2.07 15.55
C PHE A 111 7.58 2.48 14.36
N LYS A 112 7.85 1.52 13.48
CA LYS A 112 8.67 1.72 12.28
C LYS A 112 7.78 2.11 11.11
N PHE A 113 7.56 3.42 10.95
CA PHE A 113 6.84 3.99 9.81
C PHE A 113 7.62 3.81 8.49
N ASP A 114 8.94 3.87 8.57
CA ASP A 114 9.82 3.78 7.42
C ASP A 114 10.44 2.37 7.34
N LYS A 115 10.27 1.69 6.20
CA LYS A 115 11.24 0.64 5.81
C LYS A 115 12.31 1.36 5.01
N PRO A 116 13.61 1.06 5.19
CA PRO A 116 14.71 1.76 4.53
C PRO A 116 14.65 1.64 3.02
N ARG A 117 15.17 2.65 2.30
CA ARG A 117 15.25 2.59 0.83
C ARG A 117 16.18 1.44 0.46
N LYS A 118 15.65 0.41 -0.21
CA LYS A 118 16.53 -0.51 -0.92
C LYS A 118 17.15 0.34 -2.03
N LYS A 119 18.44 0.64 -1.89
CA LYS A 119 19.23 1.09 -3.04
C LYS A 119 19.23 -0.10 -4.00
N ASP A 120 18.54 0.03 -5.12
CA ASP A 120 18.76 -0.88 -6.24
C ASP A 120 20.26 -0.79 -6.55
N ARG A 121 20.95 -1.92 -6.39
CA ARG A 121 22.36 -2.11 -6.73
C ARG A 121 22.43 -2.71 -8.12
#